data_AF-A0A078K773-F1
#
_entry.id   AF-A0A078K773-F1
#
_cell.length_a   1.000
_cell.length_b   1.000
_cell.length_c   1.000
_cell.angle_alpha   90.00
_cell.angle_beta   90.00
_cell.angle_gamma   90.00
#
_symmetry.space_group_name_H-M   'P 1'
#
loop_
_entity.id
_entity.type
_entity.pdbx_description
1 polymer ?
#
loop_
_entity_poly.entity_id
_entity_poly.type
_entity_poly.pdbx_seq_one_letter_code
_entity_poly.pdbx_strand_id
1 'polypeptide(L)'
;MSFEIQEEYYVPPEVLFNAFSDAYTLTRLSRGSLAEVDLKVGGKFTLFSGSIHGEFVKIDKPNKIIQKWKFKDWNDLDYSQVTVEFIPIKENHTLLKLRHENIPQTNKYNEGGILERCKSGWVENYLRNIEMVLGYPKKK
;
A
#
# COMPACT_ATOMS: atom_id res chain seq x y z
N MET A 1 14.20 0.34 9.35
CA MET A 1 14.73 0.37 7.97
C MET A 1 13.72 1.00 7.02
N SER A 2 14.09 1.31 5.78
CA SER A 2 13.18 1.93 4.80
C SER A 2 13.53 1.58 3.34
N PHE A 3 12.58 1.78 2.43
CA PHE A 3 12.77 1.81 0.98
C PHE A 3 11.74 2.71 0.30
N GLU A 4 11.99 3.04 -0.96
CA GLU A 4 11.08 3.80 -1.83
C GLU A 4 10.89 3.06 -3.16
N ILE A 5 9.69 3.16 -3.73
CA ILE A 5 9.31 2.66 -5.04
C ILE A 5 8.62 3.80 -5.80
N GLN A 6 8.96 3.97 -7.07
CA GLN A 6 8.33 4.95 -7.94
C GLN A 6 7.87 4.26 -9.23
N GLU A 7 6.60 4.45 -9.61
CA GLU A 7 5.99 3.84 -10.80
C GLU A 7 5.11 4.87 -11.50
N GLU A 8 5.16 4.93 -12.83
CA GLU A 8 4.30 5.81 -13.63
C GLU A 8 3.12 5.01 -14.20
N TYR A 9 1.89 5.47 -13.98
CA TYR A 9 0.68 4.85 -14.53
C TYR A 9 -0.09 5.82 -15.42
N TYR A 10 -0.59 5.31 -16.54
CA TYR A 10 -1.43 6.05 -17.49
C TYR A 10 -2.90 6.10 -17.04
N VAL A 11 -3.12 6.52 -15.80
CA VAL A 11 -4.43 6.76 -15.18
C VAL A 11 -4.36 8.03 -14.32
N PRO A 12 -5.49 8.70 -14.03
CA PRO A 12 -5.50 9.90 -13.17
C PRO A 12 -5.26 9.57 -11.69
N PRO A 13 -4.83 10.54 -10.86
CA PRO A 13 -4.47 10.29 -9.45
C PRO A 13 -5.62 9.71 -8.62
N GLU A 14 -6.86 10.14 -8.89
CA GLU A 14 -8.04 9.64 -8.16
C GLU A 14 -8.23 8.12 -8.33
N VAL A 15 -7.93 7.59 -9.51
CA VAL A 15 -8.06 6.15 -9.78
C VAL A 15 -7.03 5.35 -8.98
N LEU A 16 -5.78 5.83 -8.92
CA LEU A 16 -4.77 5.22 -8.06
C LEU A 16 -5.09 5.38 -6.59
N PHE A 17 -5.54 6.56 -6.16
CA PHE A 17 -5.94 6.80 -4.78
C PHE A 17 -7.00 5.79 -4.31
N ASN A 18 -8.02 5.54 -5.14
CA ASN A 18 -9.06 4.55 -4.85
C ASN A 18 -8.48 3.13 -4.73
N ALA A 19 -7.45 2.78 -5.52
CA ALA A 19 -6.78 1.48 -5.39
C ALA A 19 -6.15 1.24 -4.01
N PHE A 20 -5.85 2.30 -3.24
CA PHE A 20 -5.29 2.23 -1.89
C PHE A 20 -6.31 2.50 -0.76
N SER A 21 -7.55 2.85 -1.09
CA SER A 21 -8.53 3.36 -0.11
C SER A 21 -9.93 2.76 -0.24
N ASP A 22 -10.24 2.06 -1.33
CA ASP A 22 -11.53 1.40 -1.53
C ASP A 22 -11.45 -0.11 -1.21
N ALA A 23 -12.32 -0.58 -0.32
CA ALA A 23 -12.33 -1.96 0.16
C ALA A 23 -12.59 -2.98 -0.97
N TYR A 24 -13.49 -2.67 -1.91
CA TYR A 24 -13.80 -3.56 -3.03
C TYR A 24 -12.60 -3.68 -3.98
N THR A 25 -11.93 -2.57 -4.27
CA THR A 25 -10.73 -2.53 -5.12
C THR A 25 -9.56 -3.26 -4.46
N LEU A 26 -9.36 -3.05 -3.16
CA LEU A 26 -8.34 -3.77 -2.39
C LEU A 26 -8.61 -5.28 -2.30
N THR A 27 -9.86 -5.69 -2.20
CA THR A 27 -10.26 -7.11 -2.24
C THR A 27 -9.92 -7.73 -3.61
N ARG A 28 -10.16 -6.99 -4.71
CA ARG A 28 -9.76 -7.42 -6.06
C ARG A 28 -8.24 -7.54 -6.18
N LEU A 29 -7.48 -6.55 -5.69
CA LEU A 29 -6.02 -6.56 -5.67
C LEU A 29 -5.45 -7.71 -4.82
N SER A 30 -6.17 -8.10 -3.76
CA SER A 30 -5.83 -9.23 -2.89
C SER A 30 -6.36 -10.58 -3.43
N ARG A 31 -6.67 -10.65 -4.73
CA ARG A 31 -7.13 -11.85 -5.44
C ARG A 31 -8.34 -12.54 -4.80
N GLY A 32 -9.25 -11.75 -4.22
CA GLY A 32 -10.47 -12.23 -3.56
C GLY A 32 -10.37 -12.38 -2.05
N SER A 33 -9.19 -12.19 -1.45
CA SER A 33 -9.07 -12.10 0.02
C SER A 33 -9.72 -10.81 0.50
N LEU A 34 -10.61 -10.91 1.49
CA LEU A 34 -11.38 -9.77 1.98
C LEU A 34 -10.44 -8.68 2.50
N ALA A 35 -10.67 -7.46 2.03
CA ALA A 35 -10.12 -6.24 2.59
C ALA A 35 -11.22 -5.44 3.28
N GLU A 36 -10.96 -4.98 4.49
CA GLU A 36 -11.86 -4.09 5.21
C GLU A 36 -11.21 -2.71 5.30
N VAL A 37 -11.99 -1.66 5.11
CA VAL A 37 -11.48 -0.29 5.12
C VAL A 37 -12.49 0.64 5.79
N ASP A 38 -12.03 1.34 6.82
CA ASP A 38 -12.71 2.49 7.41
C ASP A 38 -11.99 3.77 6.96
N LEU A 39 -12.43 4.35 5.84
CA LEU A 39 -11.72 5.46 5.18
C LEU A 39 -11.94 6.80 5.88
N LYS A 40 -11.27 6.99 7.02
CA LYS A 40 -11.18 8.25 7.75
C LYS A 40 -9.85 8.33 8.48
N VAL A 41 -9.43 9.53 8.90
CA VAL A 41 -8.26 9.67 9.77
C VAL A 41 -8.52 8.92 11.09
N GLY A 42 -7.59 8.06 11.49
CA GLY A 42 -7.76 7.13 12.61
C GLY A 42 -8.54 5.86 12.28
N GLY A 43 -9.10 5.76 11.07
CA GLY A 43 -9.81 4.58 10.60
C GLY A 43 -8.85 3.44 10.28
N LYS A 44 -9.31 2.20 10.52
CA LYS A 44 -8.49 0.99 10.35
C LYS A 44 -8.68 0.37 8.97
N PHE A 45 -7.69 -0.41 8.55
CA PHE A 45 -7.82 -1.26 7.38
C PHE A 45 -7.18 -2.64 7.61
N THR A 46 -7.68 -3.64 6.89
CA THR A 46 -7.14 -4.99 6.83
C THR A 46 -6.97 -5.41 5.37
N LEU A 47 -5.89 -6.12 5.06
CA LEU A 47 -5.62 -6.70 3.75
C LEU A 47 -5.24 -8.17 3.90
N PHE A 48 -5.48 -8.96 2.85
CA PHE A 48 -5.17 -10.39 2.82
C PHE A 48 -5.73 -11.12 4.05
N SER A 49 -7.03 -10.91 4.33
CA SER A 49 -7.74 -11.53 5.46
C SER A 49 -7.06 -11.26 6.82
N GLY A 50 -6.57 -10.02 7.01
CA GLY A 50 -5.93 -9.57 8.26
C GLY A 50 -4.45 -9.90 8.40
N SER A 51 -3.82 -10.50 7.39
CA SER A 51 -2.37 -10.74 7.38
C SER A 51 -1.57 -9.44 7.42
N ILE A 52 -2.13 -8.39 6.80
CA ILE A 52 -1.69 -7.01 6.87
C ILE A 52 -2.81 -6.18 7.49
N HIS A 53 -2.47 -5.28 8.39
CA HIS A 53 -3.42 -4.34 8.96
C HIS A 53 -2.75 -3.05 9.38
N GLY A 54 -3.56 -2.02 9.56
CA GLY A 54 -3.06 -0.67 9.82
C GLY A 54 -4.15 0.34 10.11
N GLU A 55 -3.74 1.61 10.07
CA GLU A 55 -4.57 2.77 10.40
C GLU A 55 -4.21 3.94 9.48
N PHE A 56 -5.20 4.66 8.95
CA PHE A 56 -4.94 5.88 8.17
C PHE A 56 -4.56 7.03 9.09
N VAL A 57 -3.32 7.52 8.95
CA VAL A 57 -2.80 8.66 9.71
C VAL A 57 -3.16 9.98 9.03
N LYS A 58 -3.10 10.01 7.69
CA LYS A 58 -3.46 11.18 6.90
C LYS A 58 -4.12 10.76 5.59
N ILE A 59 -5.18 11.45 5.22
CA ILE A 59 -5.89 11.28 3.96
C ILE A 59 -6.01 12.66 3.31
N ASP A 60 -5.37 12.83 2.16
CA ASP A 60 -5.38 14.06 1.36
C ASP A 60 -5.77 13.66 -0.06
N LYS A 61 -7.08 13.49 -0.30
CA LYS A 61 -7.61 12.98 -1.57
C LYS A 61 -7.50 14.04 -2.68
N PRO A 62 -7.01 13.70 -3.89
CA PRO A 62 -6.47 12.41 -4.34
C PRO A 62 -4.94 12.30 -4.26
N ASN A 63 -4.26 13.25 -3.61
CA ASN A 63 -2.82 13.47 -3.74
C ASN A 63 -1.97 12.55 -2.86
N LYS A 64 -2.44 12.20 -1.64
CA LYS A 64 -1.58 11.54 -0.65
C LYS A 64 -2.35 10.74 0.40
N ILE A 65 -1.76 9.62 0.81
CA ILE A 65 -2.20 8.81 1.96
C ILE A 65 -0.98 8.48 2.84
N ILE A 66 -1.13 8.58 4.15
CA ILE A 66 -0.15 8.08 5.14
C ILE A 66 -0.84 7.06 6.03
N GLN A 67 -0.20 5.91 6.23
CA GLN A 67 -0.72 4.78 7.00
C GLN A 67 0.31 4.33 8.04
N LYS A 68 -0.18 3.99 9.24
CA LYS A 68 0.50 3.00 10.07
C LYS A 68 0.24 1.63 9.46
N TRP A 69 1.25 0.80 9.41
CA TRP A 69 1.20 -0.46 8.68
C TRP A 69 1.97 -1.54 9.44
N LYS A 70 1.48 -2.78 9.44
CA LYS A 70 2.24 -3.94 9.94
C LYS A 70 1.74 -5.25 9.36
N PHE A 71 2.62 -6.25 9.40
CA PHE A 71 2.20 -7.64 9.30
C PHE A 71 1.72 -8.18 10.66
N LYS A 72 0.83 -9.17 10.62
CA LYS A 72 0.31 -9.87 11.82
C LYS A 72 1.37 -10.59 12.65
N ASP A 73 2.50 -10.96 12.04
CA ASP A 73 3.60 -11.64 12.72
C ASP A 73 4.64 -10.68 13.32
N TRP A 74 4.50 -9.36 13.15
CA TRP A 74 5.37 -8.39 13.83
C TRP A 74 5.04 -8.29 15.32
N ASN A 75 5.94 -7.75 16.13
CA ASN A 75 5.66 -7.50 17.55
C ASN A 75 4.49 -6.51 17.69
N ASP A 76 3.76 -6.58 18.79
CA ASP A 76 2.53 -5.79 18.97
C ASP A 76 2.80 -4.28 18.89
N LEU A 77 3.93 -3.84 19.43
CA LEU A 77 4.36 -2.43 19.43
C LEU A 77 4.98 -1.97 18.09
N ASP A 78 5.35 -2.92 17.21
CA ASP A 78 5.97 -2.57 15.93
C ASP A 78 4.91 -2.14 14.91
N TYR A 79 5.08 -0.91 14.42
CA TYR A 79 4.38 -0.36 13.26
C TYR A 79 5.37 0.37 12.37
N SER A 80 5.28 0.11 11.07
CA SER A 80 5.93 0.91 10.05
C SER A 80 5.00 2.05 9.59
N GLN A 81 5.57 2.98 8.83
CA GLN A 81 4.83 4.03 8.16
C GLN A 81 4.91 3.82 6.65
N VAL A 82 3.76 3.79 5.99
CA VAL A 82 3.65 3.79 4.53
C VAL A 82 3.10 5.15 4.09
N THR A 83 3.85 5.83 3.23
CA THR A 83 3.42 7.07 2.57
C THR A 83 3.26 6.80 1.09
N VAL A 84 2.09 7.10 0.55
CA VAL A 84 1.80 6.98 -0.89
C VAL A 84 1.41 8.35 -1.42
N GLU A 85 2.10 8.80 -2.45
CA GLU A 85 1.86 10.07 -3.13
C GLU A 85 1.47 9.79 -4.58
N PHE A 86 0.44 10.47 -5.05
CA PHE A 86 -0.12 10.35 -6.39
C PHE A 86 0.05 11.70 -7.10
N ILE A 87 1.15 11.85 -7.83
CA ILE A 87 1.58 13.13 -8.41
C ILE A 87 1.16 13.17 -9.88
N PRO A 88 0.24 14.07 -10.29
CA PRO A 88 -0.12 14.20 -11.70
C PRO A 88 1.08 14.72 -12.50
N ILE A 89 1.49 13.98 -13.54
CA ILE A 89 2.49 14.44 -14.51
C ILE A 89 1.79 15.26 -15.61
N LYS A 90 0.66 14.72 -16.11
CA LYS A 90 -0.22 15.33 -17.11
C LYS A 90 -1.59 14.65 -17.02
N GLU A 91 -2.52 15.03 -17.88
CA GLU A 91 -3.84 14.39 -17.95
C GLU A 91 -3.71 12.87 -18.13
N ASN A 92 -4.45 12.11 -17.31
CA ASN A 92 -4.42 10.64 -17.28
C ASN A 92 -3.01 10.03 -17.15
N HIS A 93 -2.09 10.71 -16.47
CA HIS A 93 -0.75 10.20 -16.22
C HIS A 93 -0.26 10.61 -14.83
N THR A 94 -0.01 9.62 -13.98
CA THR A 94 0.32 9.83 -12.57
C THR A 94 1.59 9.10 -12.20
N LEU A 95 2.48 9.80 -11.50
CA LEU A 95 3.60 9.21 -10.79
C LEU A 95 3.13 8.76 -9.40
N LEU A 96 3.16 7.46 -9.15
CA LEU A 96 2.98 6.89 -7.82
C LEU A 96 4.33 6.81 -7.12
N LYS A 97 4.45 7.45 -5.96
CA LYS A 97 5.61 7.28 -5.07
C LYS A 97 5.17 6.60 -3.79
N LEU A 98 5.75 5.44 -3.50
CA LEU A 98 5.49 4.69 -2.28
C LEU A 98 6.77 4.66 -1.44
N ARG A 99 6.69 5.19 -0.23
CA ARG A 99 7.78 5.17 0.76
C ARG A 99 7.34 4.35 1.96
N HIS A 100 8.14 3.36 2.33
CA HIS A 100 7.88 2.49 3.47
C HIS A 100 9.04 2.61 4.46
N GLU A 101 8.75 3.10 5.66
CA GLU A 101 9.74 3.49 6.67
C GLU A 101 9.42 2.85 8.03
N ASN A 102 10.39 2.89 8.95
CA ASN A 102 10.26 2.31 10.29
C ASN A 102 9.95 0.79 10.27
N ILE A 103 10.46 0.09 9.26
CA ILE A 103 10.34 -1.37 9.16
C ILE A 103 11.24 -2.03 10.21
N PRO A 104 10.73 -2.95 11.05
CA PRO A 104 11.53 -3.64 12.06
C PRO A 104 12.53 -4.62 11.43
N GLN A 105 13.63 -4.89 12.14
CA GLN A 105 14.67 -5.82 11.67
C GLN A 105 14.21 -7.28 11.70
N THR A 106 13.42 -7.62 12.71
CA THR A 106 12.90 -8.96 12.92
C THR A 106 11.41 -8.94 13.23
N ASN A 107 10.74 -10.07 13.04
CA ASN A 107 9.38 -10.26 13.53
C ASN A 107 9.38 -10.75 15.00
N LYS A 108 8.21 -11.11 15.54
CA LYS A 108 8.07 -11.58 16.93
C LYS A 108 8.73 -12.94 17.22
N TYR A 109 9.22 -13.62 16.19
CA TYR A 109 9.94 -14.89 16.28
C TYR A 109 11.47 -14.71 16.09
N ASN A 110 11.96 -13.46 16.07
CA ASN A 110 13.34 -13.10 15.78
C ASN A 110 13.83 -13.47 14.37
N GLU A 111 12.90 -13.63 13.42
CA GLU A 111 13.23 -13.91 12.02
C GLU A 111 13.49 -12.59 11.27
N GLY A 112 14.61 -12.51 10.55
CA GLY A 112 14.99 -11.34 9.76
C GLY A 112 14.34 -11.27 8.37
N GLY A 113 14.89 -10.44 7.48
CA GLY A 113 14.44 -10.36 6.07
C GLY A 113 13.11 -9.60 5.87
N ILE A 114 12.64 -8.89 6.90
CA ILE A 114 11.35 -8.21 6.88
C ILE A 114 11.27 -7.11 5.81
N LEU A 115 12.39 -6.40 5.57
CA LEU A 115 12.47 -5.37 4.51
C LEU A 115 12.21 -5.96 3.13
N GLU A 116 12.93 -7.02 2.76
CA GLU A 116 12.78 -7.67 1.46
C GLU A 116 11.38 -8.27 1.28
N ARG A 117 10.82 -8.87 2.35
CA ARG A 117 9.42 -9.35 2.34
C ARG A 117 8.43 -8.22 2.08
N CYS A 118 8.61 -7.05 2.70
CA CYS A 118 7.76 -5.88 2.44
C CYS A 118 7.90 -5.42 0.98
N LYS A 119 9.13 -5.27 0.50
CA LYS A 119 9.41 -4.77 -0.84
C LYS A 119 8.88 -5.71 -1.93
N SER A 120 9.12 -7.01 -1.82
CA SER A 120 8.57 -8.05 -2.69
C SER A 120 7.04 -8.05 -2.64
N GLY A 121 6.43 -7.92 -1.44
CA GLY A 121 4.98 -7.79 -1.29
C GLY A 121 4.37 -6.64 -2.10
N TRP A 122 5.02 -5.46 -2.09
CA TRP A 122 4.58 -4.32 -2.91
C TRP A 122 4.77 -4.57 -4.39
N VAL A 123 5.96 -5.00 -4.84
CA VAL A 123 6.29 -5.12 -6.26
C VAL A 123 5.55 -6.30 -6.91
N GLU A 124 5.62 -7.48 -6.31
CA GLU A 124 5.19 -8.73 -6.93
C GLU A 124 3.69 -9.00 -6.78
N ASN A 125 3.06 -8.45 -5.75
CA ASN A 125 1.64 -8.64 -5.49
C ASN A 125 0.86 -7.35 -5.73
N TYR A 126 1.11 -6.32 -4.95
CA TYR A 126 0.23 -5.15 -4.91
C TYR A 126 0.30 -4.33 -6.21
N LEU A 127 1.47 -3.78 -6.53
CA LEU A 127 1.70 -2.93 -7.72
C LEU A 127 1.56 -3.73 -9.03
N ARG A 128 1.96 -5.00 -9.03
CA ARG A 128 1.71 -5.92 -10.15
C ARG A 128 0.21 -6.12 -10.39
N ASN A 129 -0.60 -6.27 -9.35
CA ASN A 129 -2.04 -6.47 -9.51
C ASN A 129 -2.78 -5.18 -9.90
N ILE A 130 -2.24 -4.01 -9.61
CA ILE A 130 -2.75 -2.75 -10.18
C ILE A 130 -2.70 -2.82 -11.71
N GLU A 131 -1.60 -3.30 -12.28
CA GLU A 131 -1.49 -3.51 -13.72
C GLU A 131 -2.34 -4.69 -14.21
N MET A 132 -2.17 -5.88 -13.61
CA MET A 132 -2.73 -7.14 -14.14
C MET A 132 -4.21 -7.36 -13.83
N VAL A 133 -4.73 -6.80 -12.72
CA VAL A 133 -6.10 -7.06 -12.24
C VAL A 133 -7.00 -5.84 -12.43
N LEU A 134 -6.48 -4.64 -12.18
CA LEU A 134 -7.24 -3.41 -12.42
C LEU A 134 -7.08 -2.91 -13.86
N GLY A 135 -6.07 -3.42 -14.59
CA GLY A 135 -5.85 -3.07 -15.99
C GLY A 135 -5.23 -1.68 -16.17
N TYR A 136 -4.59 -1.13 -15.14
CA TYR A 136 -4.00 0.21 -15.21
C TYR A 136 -2.65 0.13 -15.92
N PRO A 137 -2.51 0.68 -17.14
CA PRO A 137 -1.28 0.56 -17.89
C PRO A 137 -0.18 1.34 -17.17
N LYS A 138 0.97 0.73 -16.95
CA LYS A 138 2.15 1.40 -16.39
C LYS A 138 3.21 1.62 -17.47
N LYS A 139 4.10 2.58 -17.24
CA LYS A 139 5.29 2.79 -18.05
C LYS A 139 6.21 1.58 -17.90
N LYS A 140 6.67 1.03 -19.03
CA LYS A 140 7.60 -0.10 -19.08
C LYS A 140 9.04 0.36 -18.92
#